data_AF-A0AAE9UP42-F1
#
_entry.id   AF-A0AAE9UP42-F1
#
_cell.length_a   1.000
_cell.length_b   1.000
_cell.length_c   1.000
_cell.angle_alpha   90.00
_cell.angle_beta   90.00
_cell.angle_gamma   90.00
#
_symmetry.space_group_name_H-M   'P 1'
#
loop_
_entity.id
_entity.type
_entity.pdbx_description
1 polymer ?
#
loop_
_entity_poly.entity_id
_entity_poly.type
_entity_poly.pdbx_seq_one_letter_code
_entity_poly.pdbx_strand_id
1 'polypeptide(L)'
;MLDNLKLGGPNRLAQSKPCENGETLNASRRRQYRAKYENLTWKKITQNPNYSINQNGVIRNDNTNQLKQPYVNQNTGYLIVDLWENNRGKKYSVHRLVAETFISNPACKPTVDHIDGDRQNNSVENLRWATYSEQNSRFGTVGVRSEEIVVKHYEERRKNRGGGRIEWLSVSEVLRFSSISEAADYFDCTLGNISQMLKVGTIGRRGLMRGYQFMYQTSRKTHKSVTTIETEQRFA
;
A
#
# COMPACT_ATOMS: atom_id res chain seq x y z
N MET A 1 9.67 -30.38 -49.62
CA MET A 1 8.44 -30.16 -48.84
C MET A 1 8.92 -29.85 -47.42
N LEU A 2 9.08 -28.57 -47.05
CA LEU A 2 8.02 -27.68 -46.53
C LEU A 2 7.22 -28.38 -45.41
N ASP A 3 6.97 -27.86 -44.22
CA ASP A 3 7.31 -26.63 -43.51
C ASP A 3 6.65 -26.76 -42.11
N ASN A 4 6.84 -25.75 -41.24
CA ASN A 4 6.12 -25.44 -39.98
C ASN A 4 6.98 -25.58 -38.72
N LEU A 5 7.85 -24.62 -38.37
CA LEU A 5 7.54 -23.27 -37.84
C LEU A 5 6.47 -23.28 -36.72
N LYS A 6 6.93 -23.16 -35.47
CA LYS A 6 6.32 -22.23 -34.50
C LYS A 6 7.41 -21.43 -33.78
N LEU A 7 7.32 -20.13 -33.99
CA LEU A 7 8.15 -19.05 -33.48
C LEU A 7 7.85 -18.78 -32.00
N GLY A 8 8.90 -18.36 -31.27
CA GLY A 8 8.85 -17.13 -30.49
C GLY A 8 8.40 -17.19 -29.02
N GLY A 9 9.38 -17.27 -28.12
CA GLY A 9 9.33 -16.58 -26.83
C GLY A 9 10.66 -15.84 -26.65
N PRO A 10 10.68 -14.54 -26.28
CA PRO A 10 11.92 -13.76 -26.28
C PRO A 10 12.88 -14.30 -25.22
N ASN A 11 13.98 -14.86 -25.72
CA ASN A 11 15.16 -15.25 -24.97
C ASN A 11 15.68 -14.02 -24.21
N ARG A 12 15.64 -14.10 -22.87
CA ARG A 12 15.99 -13.01 -21.95
C ARG A 12 17.52 -12.90 -21.82
N LEU A 13 18.21 -12.70 -22.94
CA LEU A 13 19.62 -12.30 -22.98
C LEU A 13 19.64 -10.77 -23.13
N ALA A 14 19.59 -10.08 -22.00
CA ALA A 14 19.92 -8.65 -21.95
C ALA A 14 21.41 -8.50 -22.30
N GLN A 15 21.71 -8.33 -23.59
CA GLN A 15 23.05 -8.02 -24.07
C GLN A 15 23.47 -6.67 -23.47
N SER A 16 24.47 -6.69 -22.60
CA SER A 16 25.08 -5.48 -22.09
C SER A 16 25.87 -4.81 -23.23
N LYS A 17 25.42 -3.65 -23.71
CA LYS A 17 26.19 -2.87 -24.69
C LYS A 17 27.54 -2.48 -24.06
N PRO A 18 28.68 -2.71 -24.75
CA PRO A 18 29.98 -2.18 -24.34
C PRO A 18 29.96 -0.65 -24.43
N CYS A 19 30.61 0.02 -23.48
CA CYS A 19 30.95 1.44 -23.59
C CYS A 19 32.30 1.62 -24.29
N GLU A 20 32.62 2.86 -24.70
CA GLU A 20 33.80 3.24 -25.50
C GLU A 20 35.15 2.75 -24.92
N ASN A 21 35.17 2.38 -23.64
CA ASN A 21 36.36 1.98 -22.89
C ASN A 21 36.49 0.45 -22.72
N GLY A 22 35.69 -0.34 -23.45
CA GLY A 22 35.70 -1.81 -23.36
C GLY A 22 34.97 -2.40 -22.14
N GLU A 23 34.56 -1.58 -21.15
CA GLU A 23 33.68 -2.02 -20.06
C GLU A 23 32.23 -2.16 -20.55
N THR A 24 31.41 -2.95 -19.85
CA THR A 24 29.96 -2.97 -20.12
C THR A 24 29.28 -1.78 -19.45
N LEU A 25 28.19 -1.25 -20.04
CA LEU A 25 27.40 -0.18 -19.41
C LEU A 25 26.96 -0.51 -17.98
N ASN A 26 26.67 -1.78 -17.70
CA ASN A 26 26.30 -2.24 -16.36
C ASN A 26 27.48 -2.22 -15.38
N ALA A 27 28.70 -2.55 -15.82
CA ALA A 27 29.89 -2.47 -15.00
C ALA A 27 30.23 -1.02 -14.64
N SER A 28 30.18 -0.12 -15.63
CA SER A 28 30.41 1.32 -15.42
C SER A 28 29.39 1.93 -14.43
N ARG A 29 28.10 1.63 -14.58
CA ARG A 29 27.05 2.06 -13.63
C ARG A 29 27.29 1.55 -12.21
N ARG A 30 27.70 0.28 -12.05
CA ARG A 30 28.03 -0.30 -10.73
C ARG A 30 29.24 0.40 -10.10
N ARG A 31 30.27 0.72 -10.89
CA ARG A 31 31.45 1.45 -10.45
C ARG A 31 31.06 2.85 -9.95
N GLN A 32 30.30 3.60 -10.75
CA GLN A 32 29.80 4.93 -10.37
C GLN A 32 28.94 4.89 -9.10
N TYR A 33 28.02 3.92 -9.01
CA TYR A 33 27.17 3.74 -7.83
C TYR A 33 27.98 3.42 -6.56
N ARG A 34 29.06 2.63 -6.70
CA ARG A 34 29.98 2.35 -5.58
C ARG A 34 30.75 3.61 -5.16
N ALA A 35 31.32 4.35 -6.11
CA ALA A 35 32.07 5.57 -5.85
C ALA A 35 31.22 6.63 -5.12
N LYS A 36 29.92 6.71 -5.43
CA LYS A 36 28.96 7.60 -4.75
C LYS A 36 28.95 7.44 -3.22
N TYR A 37 29.23 6.25 -2.70
CA TYR A 37 29.12 5.94 -1.27
C TYR A 37 30.45 5.56 -0.61
N GLU A 38 31.57 5.79 -1.29
CA GLU A 38 32.90 5.39 -0.84
C GLU A 38 33.32 6.11 0.45
N ASN A 39 32.97 7.39 0.58
CA ASN A 39 33.35 8.25 1.70
C ASN A 39 32.28 8.36 2.81
N LEU A 40 31.26 7.52 2.80
CA LEU A 40 30.21 7.55 3.83
C LEU A 40 30.59 6.77 5.09
N THR A 41 29.99 7.15 6.21
CA THR A 41 30.09 6.40 7.46
C THR A 41 29.24 5.12 7.38
N TRP A 42 29.89 3.99 7.64
CA TRP A 42 29.27 2.67 7.67
C TRP A 42 29.19 2.16 9.10
N LYS A 43 28.03 1.67 9.52
CA LYS A 43 27.84 1.01 10.81
C LYS A 43 27.43 -0.44 10.60
N LYS A 44 27.90 -1.31 11.48
CA LYS A 44 27.54 -2.74 11.47
C LYS A 44 26.06 -2.92 11.76
N ILE A 45 25.45 -3.83 11.02
CA ILE A 45 24.07 -4.25 11.24
C ILE A 45 24.06 -5.25 12.40
N THR A 46 23.44 -4.89 13.53
CA THR A 46 23.41 -5.72 14.75
C THR A 46 22.88 -7.13 14.51
N GLN A 47 21.87 -7.26 13.64
CA GLN A 47 21.21 -8.52 13.31
C GLN A 47 22.05 -9.43 12.40
N ASN A 48 23.05 -8.86 11.71
CA ASN A 48 23.99 -9.62 10.87
C ASN A 48 25.30 -8.83 10.68
N PRO A 49 26.33 -9.08 11.52
CA PRO A 49 27.59 -8.35 11.49
C PRO A 49 28.44 -8.51 10.21
N ASN A 50 28.08 -9.41 9.30
CA ASN A 50 28.74 -9.53 7.98
C ASN A 50 28.41 -8.35 7.04
N TYR A 51 27.45 -7.52 7.43
CA TYR A 51 26.96 -6.40 6.64
C TYR A 51 27.06 -5.10 7.43
N SER A 52 27.24 -4.02 6.68
CA SER A 52 27.18 -2.66 7.18
C SER A 52 26.16 -1.84 6.41
N ILE A 53 25.55 -0.88 7.09
CA ILE A 53 24.57 0.07 6.54
C ILE A 53 25.03 1.50 6.81
N ASN A 54 24.69 2.42 5.91
CA ASN A 54 24.95 3.86 6.09
C ASN A 54 23.66 4.65 6.36
N GLN A 55 23.79 5.94 6.65
CA GLN A 55 22.66 6.81 6.98
C GLN A 55 21.63 6.99 5.85
N ASN A 56 21.97 6.62 4.61
CA ASN A 56 21.07 6.72 3.46
C ASN A 56 20.34 5.40 3.18
N GLY A 57 20.54 4.37 4.02
CA GLY A 57 19.94 3.05 3.84
C GLY A 57 20.62 2.18 2.78
N VAL A 58 21.85 2.53 2.36
CA VAL A 58 22.65 1.65 1.48
C VAL A 58 23.34 0.60 2.32
N ILE A 59 23.32 -0.65 1.84
CA ILE A 59 23.85 -1.80 2.55
C ILE A 59 24.98 -2.41 1.76
N ARG A 60 26.06 -2.78 2.44
CA ARG A 60 27.20 -3.50 1.85
C ARG A 60 27.46 -4.80 2.60
N ASN A 61 27.94 -5.80 1.89
CA ASN A 61 28.55 -6.97 2.49
C ASN A 61 30.03 -6.67 2.72
N ASP A 62 30.50 -6.78 3.96
CA ASP A 62 31.88 -6.42 4.30
C ASP A 62 32.90 -7.48 3.89
N ASN A 63 32.47 -8.74 3.70
CA ASN A 63 33.33 -9.83 3.25
C ASN A 63 33.62 -9.74 1.74
N THR A 64 32.62 -9.36 0.94
CA THR A 64 32.75 -9.26 -0.53
C THR A 64 32.92 -7.84 -1.04
N ASN A 65 32.77 -6.83 -0.17
CA ASN A 65 32.69 -5.41 -0.51
C ASN A 65 31.62 -5.06 -1.56
N GLN A 66 30.61 -5.93 -1.74
CA GLN A 66 29.53 -5.71 -2.69
C GLN A 66 28.38 -4.95 -2.05
N LEU A 67 27.88 -3.93 -2.75
CA LEU A 67 26.65 -3.25 -2.40
C LEU A 67 25.45 -4.15 -2.69
N LYS A 68 24.56 -4.28 -1.70
CA LYS A 68 23.31 -4.99 -1.84
C LYS A 68 22.31 -4.10 -2.54
N GLN A 69 21.51 -4.71 -3.42
CA GLN A 69 20.41 -4.07 -4.12
C GLN A 69 19.10 -4.48 -3.43
N PRO A 70 18.46 -3.58 -2.66
CA PRO A 70 17.14 -3.83 -2.13
C PRO A 70 16.10 -3.90 -3.25
N TYR A 71 14.97 -4.55 -2.98
CA TYR A 71 13.82 -4.61 -3.88
C TYR A 71 12.54 -4.17 -3.16
N VAL A 72 11.58 -3.66 -3.92
CA VAL A 72 10.28 -3.25 -3.39
C VAL A 72 9.42 -4.49 -3.12
N ASN A 73 8.90 -4.61 -1.90
CA ASN A 73 7.86 -5.58 -1.59
C ASN A 73 6.53 -5.09 -2.18
N GLN A 74 5.97 -5.83 -3.14
CA GLN A 74 4.78 -5.42 -3.89
C GLN A 74 3.52 -5.24 -3.01
N ASN A 75 3.41 -5.98 -1.91
CA ASN A 75 2.23 -5.92 -1.03
C ASN A 75 2.27 -4.72 -0.08
N THR A 76 3.47 -4.27 0.29
CA THR A 76 3.66 -3.26 1.35
C THR A 76 4.32 -1.98 0.85
N GLY A 77 5.00 -2.00 -0.30
CA GLY A 77 5.76 -0.87 -0.85
C GLY A 77 7.11 -0.61 -0.17
N TYR A 78 7.49 -1.35 0.87
CA TYR A 78 8.78 -1.17 1.54
C TYR A 78 9.93 -1.79 0.78
N LEU A 79 11.11 -1.16 0.84
CA LEU A 79 12.36 -1.76 0.39
C LEU A 79 12.81 -2.88 1.35
N ILE A 80 13.06 -4.05 0.79
CA ILE A 80 13.52 -5.27 1.47
C ILE A 80 14.88 -5.68 0.91
N VAL A 81 15.72 -6.24 1.78
CA VAL A 81 17.02 -6.82 1.42
C VAL A 81 17.15 -8.23 1.98
N ASP A 82 17.82 -9.11 1.24
CA ASP A 82 18.22 -10.43 1.72
C ASP A 82 19.66 -10.39 2.25
N LEU A 83 19.82 -10.63 3.55
CA LEU A 83 21.12 -10.78 4.21
C LEU A 83 21.37 -12.26 4.49
N TRP A 84 22.56 -12.74 4.13
CA TRP A 84 22.92 -14.15 4.19
C TRP A 84 23.97 -14.40 5.26
N GLU A 85 23.80 -15.47 6.01
CA GLU A 85 24.79 -15.95 6.97
C GLU A 85 24.72 -17.48 6.99
N ASN A 86 25.87 -18.15 6.92
CA ASN A 86 25.96 -19.62 6.96
C ASN A 86 24.98 -20.32 5.99
N ASN A 87 24.93 -19.85 4.74
CA ASN A 87 24.01 -20.32 3.68
C ASN A 87 22.51 -20.18 3.99
N ARG A 88 22.13 -19.37 4.99
CA ARG A 88 20.74 -19.04 5.30
C ARG A 88 20.48 -17.56 5.04
N GLY A 89 19.57 -17.28 4.11
CA GLY A 89 19.12 -15.93 3.80
C GLY A 89 17.92 -15.52 4.66
N LYS A 90 17.97 -14.32 5.24
CA LYS A 90 16.84 -13.70 5.94
C LYS A 90 16.52 -12.34 5.36
N LYS A 91 15.22 -12.07 5.23
CA LYS A 91 14.66 -10.81 4.73
C LYS A 91 14.57 -9.78 5.82
N TYR A 92 14.99 -8.56 5.51
CA TYR A 92 14.92 -7.41 6.40
C TYR A 92 14.38 -6.19 5.65
N SER A 93 13.60 -5.35 6.31
CA SER A 93 13.21 -4.06 5.75
C SER A 93 14.30 -3.02 5.97
N VAL A 94 14.59 -2.24 4.92
CA VAL A 94 15.72 -1.29 4.94
C VAL A 94 15.48 -0.18 5.97
N HIS A 95 14.28 0.42 6.02
CA HIS A 95 13.95 1.44 7.03
C HIS A 95 14.22 0.96 8.47
N ARG A 96 13.93 -0.31 8.76
CA ARG A 96 14.07 -0.84 10.11
C ARG A 96 15.52 -1.08 10.47
N LEU A 97 16.31 -1.60 9.53
CA LEU A 97 17.76 -1.71 9.69
C LEU A 97 18.40 -0.33 9.94
N VAL A 98 17.99 0.70 9.20
CA VAL A 98 18.49 2.07 9.39
C VAL A 98 18.10 2.59 10.78
N ALA A 99 16.82 2.53 11.14
CA ALA A 99 16.35 3.04 12.42
C ALA A 99 17.00 2.33 13.61
N GLU A 100 17.10 1.00 13.57
CA GLU A 100 17.75 0.21 14.64
C GLU A 100 19.26 0.47 14.75
N THR A 101 19.92 0.95 13.68
CA THR A 101 21.36 1.23 13.67
C THR A 101 21.71 2.67 14.06
N PHE A 102 20.86 3.63 13.71
CA PHE A 102 21.19 5.07 13.82
C PHE A 102 20.28 5.86 14.76
N ILE A 103 19.09 5.37 15.08
CA ILE A 103 18.09 6.13 15.83
C ILE A 103 17.80 5.41 17.15
N SER A 104 18.20 6.03 18.26
CA SER A 104 17.88 5.51 19.59
C SER A 104 16.38 5.42 19.81
N ASN A 105 15.92 4.32 20.42
CA ASN A 105 14.51 4.10 20.76
C ASN A 105 14.31 3.98 22.28
N PRO A 106 14.56 5.04 23.07
CA PRO A 106 14.45 4.97 24.54
C PRO A 106 13.02 4.69 25.00
N ALA A 107 12.02 5.08 24.21
CA ALA A 107 10.60 4.85 24.50
C ALA A 107 10.09 3.47 24.04
N CYS A 108 10.97 2.60 23.52
CA CYS A 108 10.63 1.24 23.06
C CYS A 108 9.43 1.19 22.10
N LYS A 109 9.30 2.20 21.23
CA LYS A 109 8.20 2.28 20.28
C LYS A 109 8.30 1.14 19.24
N PRO A 110 7.18 0.52 18.85
CA PRO A 110 7.20 -0.72 18.08
C PRO A 110 7.43 -0.53 16.57
N THR A 111 7.12 0.64 16.00
CA THR A 111 7.15 0.86 14.54
C THR A 111 8.09 1.98 14.14
N VAL A 112 8.50 1.95 12.87
CA VAL A 112 9.29 3.00 12.23
C VAL A 112 8.39 3.66 11.18
N ASP A 113 8.30 4.97 11.22
CA ASP A 113 7.48 5.81 10.35
C ASP A 113 8.36 6.64 9.40
N HIS A 114 7.89 6.83 8.18
CA HIS A 114 8.54 7.66 7.14
C HIS A 114 7.99 9.09 7.21
N ILE A 115 8.87 10.08 7.43
CA ILE A 115 8.53 11.47 7.70
C ILE A 115 8.00 12.21 6.47
N ASP A 116 8.21 11.71 5.26
CA ASP A 116 7.64 12.22 4.01
C ASP A 116 6.46 11.37 3.49
N GLY A 117 6.28 10.16 4.03
CA GLY A 117 5.31 9.17 3.55
C GLY A 117 5.78 8.32 2.37
N ASP A 118 7.00 8.54 1.85
CA ASP A 118 7.63 7.70 0.84
C ASP A 118 8.39 6.53 1.48
N ARG A 119 7.85 5.32 1.31
CA ARG A 119 8.40 4.07 1.85
C ARG A 119 9.75 3.67 1.25
N GLN A 120 10.20 4.34 0.19
CA GLN A 120 11.49 4.08 -0.46
C GLN A 120 12.59 5.05 -0.02
N ASN A 121 12.25 6.19 0.59
CA ASN A 121 13.22 7.12 1.17
C ASN A 121 13.63 6.65 2.58
N ASN A 122 14.67 5.83 2.67
CA ASN A 122 15.13 5.24 3.94
C ASN A 122 16.28 6.02 4.60
N SER A 123 16.43 7.30 4.30
CA SER A 123 17.43 8.15 4.94
C SER A 123 17.11 8.34 6.41
N VAL A 124 18.11 8.36 7.29
CA VAL A 124 17.93 8.50 8.75
C VAL A 124 17.09 9.74 9.10
N GLU A 125 17.31 10.85 8.40
CA GLU A 125 16.55 12.10 8.57
C GLU A 125 15.06 11.98 8.23
N ASN A 126 14.69 10.97 7.43
CA ASN A 126 13.31 10.70 7.03
C ASN A 126 12.64 9.62 7.91
N LEU A 127 13.33 9.07 8.91
CA LEU A 127 12.80 7.99 9.73
C LEU A 127 12.62 8.42 11.18
N ARG A 128 11.56 7.92 11.82
CA ARG A 128 11.35 8.08 13.26
C ARG A 128 10.70 6.85 13.88
N TRP A 129 10.99 6.59 15.15
CA TRP A 129 10.23 5.62 15.93
C TRP A 129 8.84 6.16 16.27
N ALA A 130 7.81 5.37 16.03
CA ALA A 130 6.41 5.74 16.21
C ALA A 130 5.60 4.59 16.86
N THR A 131 4.46 4.94 17.45
CA THR A 131 3.40 3.98 17.76
C THR A 131 2.48 3.83 16.56
N TYR A 132 1.67 2.77 16.55
CA TYR A 132 0.63 2.59 15.54
C TYR A 132 -0.37 3.77 15.50
N SER A 133 -0.68 4.39 16.64
CA SER A 133 -1.60 5.55 16.66
C SER A 133 -0.96 6.80 16.06
N GLU A 134 0.31 7.07 16.37
CA GLU A 134 1.05 8.23 15.86
C GLU A 134 1.26 8.15 14.35
N GLN A 135 1.53 6.94 13.84
CA GLN A 135 1.65 6.70 12.41
C GLN A 135 0.29 6.88 11.70
N ASN A 136 -0.80 6.41 12.31
CA ASN A 136 -2.14 6.58 11.75
C ASN A 136 -2.65 8.03 11.83
N SER A 137 -2.30 8.78 12.88
CA SER A 137 -2.74 10.17 13.07
C SER A 137 -2.12 11.14 12.06
N ARG A 138 -0.91 10.84 11.58
CA ARG A 138 -0.17 11.61 10.56
C ARG A 138 -0.92 11.71 9.23
N PHE A 139 -1.65 10.66 8.85
CA PHE A 139 -2.50 10.72 7.66
C PHE A 139 -3.65 11.70 7.79
N GLY A 140 -3.76 12.40 8.94
CA GLY A 140 -4.78 13.40 9.20
C GLY A 140 -6.10 12.82 8.76
N THR A 141 -6.68 11.90 9.53
CA THR A 141 -7.97 11.29 9.21
C THR A 141 -9.11 12.32 9.31
N VAL A 142 -9.00 13.40 8.54
CA VAL A 142 -10.08 14.10 7.90
C VAL A 142 -10.44 13.25 6.68
N GLY A 143 -11.18 12.17 6.89
CA GLY A 143 -11.69 11.33 5.80
C GLY A 143 -11.92 9.91 6.26
N VAL A 144 -13.15 9.41 6.06
CA VAL A 144 -13.67 8.07 6.37
C VAL A 144 -14.22 7.88 7.79
N ARG A 145 -13.51 8.21 8.87
CA ARG A 145 -13.94 7.76 10.24
C ARG A 145 -14.95 8.65 10.97
N SER A 146 -15.10 9.91 10.61
CA SER A 146 -15.98 10.88 11.28
C SER A 146 -16.88 11.64 10.32
N GLU A 147 -17.05 11.11 9.11
CA GLU A 147 -18.01 11.66 8.16
C GLU A 147 -19.40 11.14 8.51
N GLU A 148 -20.38 12.05 8.45
CA GLU A 148 -21.78 11.69 8.68
C GLU A 148 -22.25 10.73 7.58
N ILE A 149 -22.90 9.66 8.01
CA ILE A 149 -23.40 8.59 7.14
C ILE A 149 -24.91 8.63 7.16
N VAL A 150 -25.50 8.50 5.99
CA VAL A 150 -26.93 8.29 5.81
C VAL A 150 -27.15 6.84 5.40
N VAL A 151 -28.04 6.15 6.10
CA VAL A 151 -28.43 4.78 5.78
C VAL A 151 -29.92 4.76 5.43
N LYS A 152 -30.24 4.28 4.23
CA LYS A 152 -31.62 4.11 3.78
C LYS A 152 -32.02 2.64 3.89
N HIS A 153 -33.14 2.37 4.54
CA HIS A 153 -33.76 1.05 4.56
C HIS A 153 -34.87 0.99 3.52
N TYR A 154 -34.83 -0.04 2.67
CA TYR A 154 -35.79 -0.27 1.61
C TYR A 154 -36.70 -1.44 1.96
N GLU A 155 -38.00 -1.24 1.79
CA GLU A 155 -38.95 -2.35 1.87
C GLU A 155 -38.71 -3.36 0.75
N GLU A 156 -39.11 -4.60 1.01
CA GLU A 156 -38.84 -5.70 0.12
C GLU A 156 -40.10 -6.50 -0.18
N ARG A 157 -40.39 -6.65 -1.47
CA ARG A 157 -41.39 -7.61 -1.94
C ARG A 157 -40.74 -8.98 -2.17
N ARG A 158 -41.23 -9.99 -1.47
CA ARG A 158 -40.76 -11.40 -1.59
C ARG A 158 -41.74 -12.25 -2.38
N LYS A 159 -41.23 -13.30 -3.03
CA LYS A 159 -42.08 -14.38 -3.54
C LYS A 159 -42.55 -15.24 -2.37
N ASN A 160 -43.76 -15.78 -2.48
CA ASN A 160 -44.22 -16.83 -1.56
C ASN A 160 -43.35 -18.09 -1.74
N ARG A 161 -43.17 -18.87 -0.65
CA ARG A 161 -42.46 -20.17 -0.58
C ARG A 161 -41.11 -20.22 -1.32
N GLY A 162 -40.02 -19.91 -0.62
CA GLY A 162 -38.64 -20.21 -1.05
C GLY A 162 -38.10 -19.39 -2.23
N GLY A 163 -38.91 -18.53 -2.86
CA GLY A 163 -38.46 -17.65 -3.93
C GLY A 163 -37.77 -16.40 -3.37
N GLY A 164 -36.58 -16.10 -3.90
CA GLY A 164 -35.83 -14.89 -3.55
C GLY A 164 -36.58 -13.58 -3.84
N ARG A 165 -35.90 -12.46 -3.54
CA ARG A 165 -36.42 -11.09 -3.72
C ARG A 165 -37.03 -10.88 -5.11
N ILE A 166 -38.18 -10.22 -5.19
CA ILE A 166 -38.75 -9.70 -6.44
C ILE A 166 -38.14 -8.32 -6.72
N GLU A 167 -38.35 -7.36 -5.82
CA GLU A 167 -37.83 -6.00 -5.96
C GLU A 167 -37.67 -5.30 -4.61
N TRP A 168 -36.92 -4.20 -4.62
CA TRP A 168 -36.92 -3.20 -3.56
C TRP A 168 -38.01 -2.18 -3.86
N LEU A 169 -38.75 -1.77 -2.82
CA LEU A 169 -39.84 -0.80 -2.92
C LEU A 169 -39.34 0.58 -2.46
N SER A 170 -40.22 1.36 -1.81
CA SER A 170 -39.89 2.64 -1.21
C SER A 170 -38.97 2.51 0.00
N VAL A 171 -38.33 3.64 0.34
CA VAL A 171 -37.55 3.78 1.56
C VAL A 171 -38.53 3.81 2.75
N SER A 172 -38.39 2.86 3.68
CA SER A 172 -39.16 2.81 4.92
C SER A 172 -38.53 3.66 6.01
N GLU A 173 -37.20 3.77 6.04
CA GLU A 173 -36.48 4.45 7.11
C GLU A 173 -35.19 5.10 6.61
N VAL A 174 -34.82 6.23 7.23
CA VAL A 174 -33.55 6.92 6.99
C VAL A 174 -32.86 7.15 8.34
N LEU A 175 -31.72 6.50 8.54
CA LEU A 175 -30.88 6.63 9.73
C LEU A 175 -29.69 7.53 9.42
N ARG A 176 -29.25 8.30 10.42
CA ARG A 176 -28.06 9.17 10.34
C ARG A 176 -27.11 8.84 11.47
N PHE A 177 -25.84 8.75 11.16
CA PHE A 177 -24.77 8.47 12.11
C PHE A 177 -23.66 9.49 11.93
N SER A 178 -23.08 9.96 13.03
CA SER A 178 -21.93 10.88 13.03
C SER A 178 -20.65 10.22 12.51
N SER A 179 -20.60 8.89 12.50
CA SER A 179 -19.41 8.12 12.11
C SER A 179 -19.73 6.69 11.65
N ILE A 180 -18.76 6.06 10.98
CA ILE A 180 -18.82 4.63 10.63
C ILE A 180 -18.91 3.76 11.88
N SER A 181 -18.22 4.16 12.96
CA SER A 181 -18.22 3.42 14.21
C SER A 181 -19.60 3.37 14.85
N GLU A 182 -20.27 4.52 14.95
CA GLU A 182 -21.63 4.58 15.50
C GLU A 182 -22.62 3.72 14.68
N ALA A 183 -22.51 3.75 13.36
CA ALA A 183 -23.30 2.87 12.50
C ALA A 183 -22.97 1.38 12.75
N ALA A 184 -21.69 1.03 12.89
CA ALA A 184 -21.26 -0.33 13.15
C ALA A 184 -21.79 -0.88 14.47
N ASP A 185 -21.79 -0.05 15.52
CA ASP A 185 -22.32 -0.37 16.83
C ASP A 185 -23.85 -0.55 16.79
N TYR A 186 -24.58 0.34 16.09
CA TYR A 186 -26.03 0.23 15.91
C TYR A 186 -26.43 -1.07 15.22
N PHE A 187 -25.71 -1.44 14.16
CA PHE A 187 -25.97 -2.68 13.41
C PHE A 187 -25.27 -3.90 14.01
N ASP A 188 -24.60 -3.81 15.16
CA ASP A 188 -23.82 -4.91 15.77
C ASP A 188 -22.94 -5.65 14.73
N CYS A 189 -22.08 -4.90 14.05
CA CYS A 189 -21.26 -5.44 12.97
C CYS A 189 -19.86 -4.83 12.93
N THR A 190 -18.97 -5.40 12.11
CA THR A 190 -17.61 -4.87 11.99
C THR A 190 -17.59 -3.58 11.16
N LEU A 191 -16.64 -2.68 11.48
CA LEU A 191 -16.33 -1.49 10.65
C LEU A 191 -16.08 -1.85 9.17
N GLY A 192 -15.50 -3.03 8.92
CA GLY A 192 -15.25 -3.54 7.57
C GLY A 192 -16.53 -3.78 6.78
N ASN A 193 -17.60 -4.25 7.42
CA ASN A 193 -18.90 -4.44 6.78
C ASN A 193 -19.49 -3.09 6.34
N ILE A 194 -19.48 -2.09 7.23
CA ILE A 194 -19.99 -0.74 6.91
C ILE A 194 -19.13 -0.09 5.82
N SER A 195 -17.79 -0.20 5.92
CA SER A 195 -16.86 0.32 4.91
C SER A 195 -17.10 -0.31 3.54
N GLN A 196 -17.33 -1.63 3.50
CA GLN A 196 -17.64 -2.33 2.26
C GLN A 196 -18.99 -1.87 1.68
N MET A 197 -20.00 -1.65 2.52
CA MET A 197 -21.30 -1.12 2.08
C MET A 197 -21.17 0.28 1.49
N LEU A 198 -20.43 1.18 2.14
CA LEU A 198 -20.14 2.53 1.66
C LEU A 198 -19.35 2.53 0.34
N LYS A 199 -18.39 1.60 0.20
CA LYS A 199 -17.59 1.45 -1.02
C LYS A 199 -18.42 0.98 -2.21
N VAL A 200 -19.34 0.05 -1.98
CA VAL A 200 -20.20 -0.48 -3.05
C VAL A 200 -21.33 0.50 -3.36
N GLY A 201 -21.90 1.16 -2.36
CA GLY A 201 -22.97 2.15 -2.52
C GLY A 201 -24.31 1.57 -3.01
N THR A 202 -24.47 0.25 -3.08
CA THR A 202 -25.72 -0.42 -3.48
C THR A 202 -26.46 -1.02 -2.29
N ILE A 203 -27.74 -1.31 -2.47
CA ILE A 203 -28.58 -1.93 -1.43
C ILE A 203 -28.07 -3.35 -1.14
N GLY A 204 -27.82 -3.64 0.14
CA GLY A 204 -27.34 -4.92 0.62
C GLY A 204 -28.32 -6.05 0.29
N ARG A 205 -27.80 -7.19 -0.18
CA ARG A 205 -28.64 -8.27 -0.73
C ARG A 205 -28.82 -9.47 0.22
N ARG A 206 -27.98 -9.59 1.25
CA ARG A 206 -27.89 -10.76 2.13
C ARG A 206 -27.52 -10.35 3.55
N GLY A 207 -27.86 -11.21 4.51
CA GLY A 207 -27.49 -11.05 5.91
C GLY A 207 -28.12 -9.82 6.57
N LEU A 208 -27.43 -9.30 7.57
CA LEU A 208 -27.88 -8.18 8.42
C LEU A 208 -28.08 -6.87 7.66
N MET A 209 -27.26 -6.64 6.63
CA MET A 209 -27.30 -5.42 5.80
C MET A 209 -28.33 -5.47 4.68
N ARG A 210 -29.17 -6.51 4.65
CA ARG A 210 -30.12 -6.72 3.57
C ARG A 210 -31.21 -5.66 3.61
N GLY A 211 -31.41 -4.97 2.49
CA GLY A 211 -32.36 -3.87 2.39
C GLY A 211 -31.78 -2.51 2.78
N TYR A 212 -30.56 -2.45 3.29
CA TYR A 212 -29.91 -1.19 3.65
C TYR A 212 -28.95 -0.71 2.57
N GLN A 213 -28.95 0.61 2.33
CA GLN A 213 -27.98 1.29 1.49
C GLN A 213 -27.27 2.37 2.31
N PHE A 214 -25.93 2.32 2.32
CA PHE A 214 -25.09 3.23 3.08
C PHE A 214 -24.45 4.26 2.15
N MET A 215 -24.48 5.53 2.54
CA MET A 215 -23.94 6.64 1.77
C MET A 215 -23.31 7.68 2.70
N TYR A 216 -22.23 8.33 2.28
CA TYR A 216 -21.76 9.54 2.97
C TYR A 216 -22.70 10.71 2.69
N GLN A 217 -23.00 11.50 3.72
CA GLN A 217 -23.84 12.69 3.61
C GLN A 217 -23.20 13.80 2.78
N THR A 218 -21.86 13.88 2.81
CA THR A 218 -21.11 14.94 2.14
C THR A 218 -20.34 14.37 0.97
N SER A 219 -20.66 14.82 -0.24
CA SER A 219 -19.93 14.50 -1.47
C SER A 219 -18.59 15.24 -1.52
N ARG A 220 -17.64 14.88 -0.65
CA ARG A 220 -16.23 15.15 -0.98
C ARG A 220 -15.88 14.23 -2.13
N LYS A 221 -15.94 14.77 -3.35
CA LYS A 221 -15.46 14.14 -4.58
C LYS A 221 -14.04 13.62 -4.33
N THR A 222 -13.91 12.35 -3.99
CA THR A 222 -12.63 11.65 -4.13
C THR A 222 -12.32 11.62 -5.61
N HIS A 223 -11.14 12.11 -5.98
CA HIS A 223 -10.70 12.33 -7.35
C HIS A 223 -11.09 11.23 -8.35
N LYS A 224 -11.44 11.71 -9.54
CA LYS A 224 -11.67 11.02 -10.83
C LYS A 224 -13.06 10.43 -11.06
N SER A 225 -13.88 11.23 -11.73
CA SER A 225 -14.53 10.87 -13.01
C SER A 225 -14.93 12.19 -13.67
N VAL A 226 -14.29 12.54 -14.78
CA VAL A 226 -14.82 13.58 -15.67
C VAL A 226 -16.05 12.96 -16.30
N THR A 227 -17.22 13.44 -15.89
CA THR A 227 -18.48 13.17 -16.58
C THR A 227 -18.92 14.52 -17.15
N THR A 228 -18.75 14.70 -18.46
CA THR A 228 -19.51 15.71 -19.18
C THR A 228 -20.95 15.20 -19.21
N ILE A 229 -21.84 15.87 -18.48
CA ILE A 229 -23.27 15.59 -18.49
C ILE A 229 -23.93 16.72 -19.30
N GLU A 230 -24.53 16.29 -20.41
CA GLU A 230 -25.78 16.71 -21.05
C GLU A 230 -26.15 18.20 -21.19
N THR A 231 -26.72 18.49 -22.37
CA THR A 231 -27.97 19.25 -22.42
C THR A 231 -28.92 18.60 -23.42
N GLU A 232 -29.97 17.98 -22.91
CA GLU A 232 -31.25 17.76 -23.62
C GLU A 232 -32.07 19.06 -23.68
N GLN A 233 -33.14 19.01 -24.50
CA GLN A 233 -34.35 19.86 -24.59
C GLN A 233 -34.36 20.86 -25.76
N ARG A 234 -35.43 21.00 -26.55
CA ARG A 234 -36.86 20.77 -26.31
C ARG A 234 -37.55 20.19 -27.55
N PHE A 235 -38.52 19.30 -27.33
CA PHE A 235 -39.69 19.16 -28.20
C PHE A 235 -40.59 20.38 -28.00
N ALA A 236 -41.04 20.96 -29.11
CA ALA A 236 -42.29 21.70 -29.24
C ALA A 236 -43.06 21.05 -30.40
#